data_AF-X1FQK4-F1
#
_entry.id   AF-X1FQK4-F1
#
_cell.length_a   1.000
_cell.length_b   1.000
_cell.length_c   1.000
_cell.angle_alpha   90.00
_cell.angle_beta   90.00
_cell.angle_gamma   90.00
#
_symmetry.space_group_name_H-M   'P 1'
#
loop_
_entity.id
_entity.type
_entity.pdbx_description
1 polymer ?
#
loop_
_entity_poly.entity_id
_entity_poly.type
_entity_poly.pdbx_seq_one_letter_code
_entity_poly.pdbx_strand_id
1 'polypeptide(L)'
;PKQNTFLINMVNADRILKLPLIASGGISNGKGMLMALISGAQAVHLCTAFLATTESPIPDSWKQRIIDTDCFDPNIIKKVCQFDLDTPKINDLSLAAGTVNKIISADELVNNIINEAEKILKNLGFQEDIINFIQ
;
A
#
# COMPACT_ATOMS: atom_id res chain seq x y z
N PRO A 1 -2.52 18.82 11.75
CA PRO A 1 -1.67 17.62 11.97
C PRO A 1 -0.47 17.63 11.01
N LYS A 2 0.76 17.75 11.53
CA LYS A 2 2.00 17.83 10.74
C LYS A 2 2.45 16.45 10.24
N GLN A 3 1.60 15.76 9.50
CA GLN A 3 2.00 14.49 8.87
C GLN A 3 2.38 14.79 7.43
N ASN A 4 3.66 14.60 7.08
CA ASN A 4 4.07 14.66 5.68
C ASN A 4 3.59 13.40 4.95
N THR A 5 3.53 13.46 3.63
CA THR A 5 3.13 12.33 2.79
C THR A 5 4.15 11.19 2.86
N PHE A 6 3.72 9.99 2.45
CA PHE A 6 4.55 8.78 2.42
C PHE A 6 5.95 9.04 1.81
N LEU A 7 6.01 9.67 0.63
CA LEU A 7 7.27 9.93 -0.07
C LEU A 7 8.24 10.80 0.74
N ILE A 8 7.74 11.86 1.38
CA ILE A 8 8.58 12.76 2.18
C ILE A 8 9.02 12.09 3.49
N ASN A 9 8.14 11.31 4.13
CA ASN A 9 8.50 10.60 5.35
C ASN A 9 9.56 9.53 5.09
N MET A 10 9.45 8.78 4.00
CA MET A 10 10.40 7.72 3.68
C MET A 10 11.82 8.26 3.48
N VAL A 11 11.98 9.29 2.64
CA VAL A 11 13.30 9.90 2.39
C VAL A 11 13.89 10.51 3.67
N ASN A 12 13.07 11.11 4.53
CA ASN A 12 13.55 11.63 5.81
C ASN A 12 13.93 10.52 6.79
N ALA A 13 13.14 9.45 6.86
CA ALA A 13 13.36 8.31 7.74
C ALA A 13 14.68 7.61 7.39
N ASP A 14 14.92 7.28 6.12
CA ASP A 14 16.15 6.66 5.63
C ASP A 14 17.39 7.51 5.97
N ARG A 15 17.28 8.84 5.86
CA ARG A 15 18.38 9.75 6.20
C ARG A 15 18.75 9.71 7.69
N ILE A 16 17.76 9.68 8.59
CA ILE A 16 17.97 9.91 10.03
C ILE A 16 18.02 8.62 10.86
N LEU A 17 17.36 7.55 10.41
CA LEU A 17 17.30 6.27 11.10
C LEU A 17 18.39 5.34 10.60
N LYS A 18 18.93 4.52 11.49
CA LYS A 18 19.97 3.50 11.18
C LYS A 18 19.46 2.07 11.33
N LEU A 19 18.20 1.91 11.73
CA LEU A 19 17.54 0.62 11.85
C LEU A 19 16.85 0.27 10.53
N PRO A 20 16.62 -1.03 10.26
CA PRO A 20 15.81 -1.45 9.12
C PRO A 20 14.42 -0.79 9.16
N LEU A 21 14.01 -0.27 8.01
CA LEU A 21 12.75 0.43 7.79
C LEU A 21 11.77 -0.51 7.08
N ILE A 22 10.59 -0.63 7.68
CA ILE A 22 9.43 -1.25 7.05
C ILE A 22 8.47 -0.14 6.66
N ALA A 23 8.27 0.06 5.37
CA ALA A 23 7.37 1.08 4.86
C ALA A 23 5.90 0.63 5.01
N SER A 24 5.03 1.52 5.43
CA SER A 24 3.61 1.23 5.60
C SER A 24 2.73 2.42 5.25
N GLY A 25 1.52 2.13 4.77
CA GLY A 25 0.48 3.11 4.43
C GLY A 25 0.47 3.44 2.94
N GLY A 26 -0.69 3.27 2.29
CA GLY A 26 -0.88 3.62 0.88
C GLY A 26 -0.24 2.64 -0.12
N ILE A 27 0.25 1.49 0.33
CA ILE A 27 0.90 0.49 -0.54
C ILE A 27 -0.09 -0.65 -0.80
N SER A 28 -0.37 -0.95 -2.07
CA SER A 28 -1.21 -2.08 -2.49
C SER A 28 -0.78 -2.76 -3.79
N ASN A 29 0.30 -2.31 -4.42
CA ASN A 29 0.73 -2.72 -5.76
C ASN A 29 2.27 -2.70 -5.90
N GLY A 30 2.80 -3.22 -7.01
CA GLY A 30 4.24 -3.32 -7.25
C GLY A 30 4.93 -1.98 -7.37
N LYS A 31 4.26 -0.96 -7.90
CA LYS A 31 4.78 0.43 -7.95
C LYS A 31 5.02 0.99 -6.56
N GLY A 32 4.03 0.85 -5.68
CA GLY A 32 4.12 1.29 -4.28
C GLY A 32 5.24 0.56 -3.54
N MET A 33 5.36 -0.75 -3.78
CA MET A 33 6.46 -1.54 -3.22
C MET A 33 7.82 -1.03 -3.71
N LEU A 34 7.99 -0.87 -5.02
CA LEU A 34 9.25 -0.42 -5.59
C LEU A 34 9.64 0.98 -5.11
N MET A 35 8.68 1.91 -5.04
CA MET A 35 8.90 3.26 -4.48
C MET A 35 9.40 3.21 -3.04
N ALA A 36 8.81 2.33 -2.21
CA ALA A 36 9.22 2.16 -0.82
C ALA A 36 10.66 1.64 -0.72
N LEU A 37 10.99 0.59 -1.49
CA LEU A 37 12.31 -0.03 -1.48
C LEU A 37 13.39 0.93 -1.98
N ILE A 38 13.14 1.64 -3.09
CA ILE A 38 14.05 2.67 -3.62
C ILE A 38 14.25 3.81 -2.61
N SER A 39 13.23 4.13 -1.80
CA SER A 39 13.31 5.16 -0.77
C SER A 39 14.03 4.71 0.51
N GLY A 40 14.62 3.51 0.55
CA GLY A 40 15.43 3.01 1.66
C GLY A 40 14.76 1.97 2.57
N ALA A 41 13.52 1.55 2.28
CA ALA A 41 12.87 0.47 3.02
C ALA A 41 13.45 -0.90 2.65
N GLN A 42 13.47 -1.82 3.62
CA GLN A 42 13.83 -3.23 3.39
C GLN A 42 12.60 -4.11 3.21
N ALA A 43 11.43 -3.65 3.64
CA ALA A 43 10.18 -4.37 3.48
C ALA A 43 8.99 -3.40 3.39
N VAL A 44 7.86 -3.94 2.94
CA VAL A 44 6.58 -3.22 2.91
C VAL A 44 5.53 -3.94 3.74
N HIS A 45 4.71 -3.17 4.44
CA HIS A 45 3.57 -3.65 5.19
C HIS A 45 2.27 -3.25 4.48
N LEU A 46 1.53 -4.28 4.05
CA LEU A 46 0.30 -4.19 3.29
C LEU A 46 -0.88 -4.50 4.21
N CYS A 47 -1.81 -3.54 4.39
CA CYS A 47 -2.96 -3.73 5.28
C CYS A 47 -4.28 -3.80 4.47
N THR A 48 -4.74 -2.67 3.92
CA THR A 48 -6.03 -2.61 3.19
C THR A 48 -6.09 -3.58 2.01
N ALA A 49 -4.98 -3.83 1.32
CA ALA A 49 -4.92 -4.83 0.24
C ALA A 49 -5.16 -6.25 0.75
N PHE A 50 -4.55 -6.63 1.89
CA PHE A 50 -4.75 -7.94 2.51
C PHE A 50 -6.15 -8.11 3.09
N LEU A 51 -6.79 -7.02 3.54
CA LEU A 51 -8.19 -7.08 3.97
C LEU A 51 -9.13 -7.50 2.83
N ALA A 52 -8.82 -7.12 1.60
CA ALA A 52 -9.57 -7.46 0.40
C ALA A 52 -9.20 -8.84 -0.20
N THR A 53 -8.51 -9.73 0.53
CA THR A 53 -8.23 -11.08 0.03
C THR A 53 -9.31 -12.10 0.38
N THR A 54 -9.34 -13.22 -0.32
CA THR A 54 -10.30 -14.31 -0.06
C THR A 54 -10.11 -14.93 1.32
N GLU A 55 -8.88 -15.03 1.82
CA GLU A 55 -8.52 -15.61 3.12
C GLU A 55 -8.80 -14.68 4.30
N SER A 56 -8.97 -13.38 4.05
CA SER A 56 -9.31 -12.40 5.07
C SER A 56 -10.63 -12.77 5.75
N PRO A 57 -10.69 -12.81 7.10
CA PRO A 57 -11.89 -13.22 7.84
C PRO A 57 -12.97 -12.13 7.93
N ILE A 58 -12.75 -10.97 7.29
CA ILE A 58 -13.73 -9.89 7.30
C ILE A 58 -14.95 -10.25 6.44
N PRO A 59 -16.15 -9.72 6.74
CA PRO A 59 -17.33 -10.00 5.93
C PRO A 59 -17.16 -9.55 4.48
N ASP A 60 -17.74 -10.28 3.54
CA ASP A 60 -17.63 -9.95 2.10
C ASP A 60 -18.16 -8.54 1.77
N SER A 61 -19.17 -8.07 2.50
CA SER A 61 -19.67 -6.70 2.36
C SER A 61 -18.60 -5.64 2.63
N TRP A 62 -17.65 -5.93 3.53
CA TRP A 62 -16.50 -5.06 3.79
C TRP A 62 -15.45 -5.15 2.70
N LYS A 63 -15.19 -6.35 2.18
CA LYS A 63 -14.29 -6.53 1.03
C LYS A 63 -14.80 -5.77 -0.19
N GLN A 64 -16.11 -5.87 -0.46
CA GLN A 64 -16.78 -5.12 -1.53
C GLN A 64 -16.66 -3.61 -1.32
N ARG A 65 -16.91 -3.13 -0.10
CA ARG A 65 -16.72 -1.71 0.22
C ARG A 65 -15.29 -1.23 -0.02
N ILE A 66 -14.27 -2.06 0.20
CA ILE A 66 -12.87 -1.71 -0.11
C ILE A 66 -12.69 -1.51 -1.62
N ILE A 67 -13.17 -2.45 -2.44
CA ILE A 67 -12.96 -2.37 -3.90
C ILE A 67 -13.82 -1.29 -4.58
N ASP A 68 -14.98 -0.97 -4.00
CA ASP A 68 -15.91 0.05 -4.52
C ASP A 68 -15.54 1.47 -4.07
N THR A 69 -14.50 1.61 -3.24
CA THR A 69 -14.11 2.90 -2.69
C THR A 69 -13.44 3.78 -3.75
N ASP A 70 -14.04 4.94 -4.00
CA ASP A 70 -13.43 6.02 -4.77
C ASP A 70 -12.49 6.86 -3.90
N CYS A 71 -11.24 7.00 -4.31
CA CYS A 71 -10.27 7.86 -3.62
C CYS A 71 -10.61 9.36 -3.71
N PHE A 72 -11.51 9.74 -4.62
CA PHE A 72 -12.01 11.10 -4.77
C PHE A 72 -13.32 11.37 -4.04
N ASP A 73 -13.90 10.41 -3.31
CA ASP A 73 -15.09 10.64 -2.50
C ASP A 73 -14.81 11.77 -1.48
N PRO A 74 -15.54 12.90 -1.55
CA PRO A 74 -15.35 14.03 -0.64
C PRO A 74 -15.44 13.63 0.84
N ASN A 75 -16.28 12.64 1.19
CA ASN A 75 -16.40 12.14 2.55
C ASN A 75 -15.14 11.40 3.01
N ILE A 76 -14.53 10.62 2.11
CA ILE A 76 -13.27 9.91 2.39
C ILE A 76 -12.11 10.88 2.48
N ILE A 77 -12.03 11.86 1.58
CA ILE A 77 -11.01 12.93 1.65
C ILE A 77 -11.13 13.70 2.97
N LYS A 78 -12.33 14.12 3.35
CA LYS A 78 -12.56 14.86 4.60
C LYS A 78 -12.15 14.03 5.82
N LYS A 79 -12.50 12.74 5.82
CA LYS A 79 -12.18 11.83 6.92
C LYS A 79 -10.69 11.51 7.01
N VAL A 80 -10.07 11.09 5.92
CA VAL A 80 -8.69 10.56 5.92
C VAL A 80 -7.65 11.66 5.76
N CYS A 81 -7.86 12.63 4.87
CA CYS A 81 -6.89 13.70 4.63
C CYS A 81 -7.09 14.89 5.59
N GLN A 82 -8.34 15.23 5.92
CA GLN A 82 -8.64 16.35 6.82
C GLN A 82 -8.83 15.91 8.28
N PHE A 83 -8.72 14.60 8.56
CA PHE A 83 -8.84 14.02 9.90
C PHE A 83 -10.12 14.46 10.62
N ASP A 84 -11.24 14.49 9.89
CA ASP A 84 -12.54 14.78 10.47
C ASP A 84 -13.06 13.55 11.24
N LEU A 85 -12.91 13.61 12.58
CA LEU A 85 -13.12 12.51 13.52
C LEU A 85 -14.55 12.41 14.06
N ASP A 86 -15.47 13.27 13.61
CA ASP A 86 -16.85 13.31 14.12
C ASP A 86 -17.71 12.11 13.67
N THR A 87 -17.15 11.19 12.86
CA THR A 87 -17.82 9.96 12.41
C THR A 87 -17.31 8.71 13.15
N PRO A 88 -18.12 7.63 13.26
CA PRO A 88 -17.71 6.43 13.99
C PRO A 88 -16.43 5.81 13.41
N LYS A 89 -15.42 5.60 14.26
CA LYS A 89 -14.09 5.04 13.96
C LYS A 89 -14.10 3.61 13.39
N ILE A 90 -15.24 2.94 13.43
CA ILE A 90 -15.37 1.51 13.06
C ILE A 90 -15.46 1.34 11.54
N ASN A 91 -15.70 2.42 10.78
CA ASN A 91 -15.97 2.41 9.34
C ASN A 91 -14.83 3.00 8.47
N ASP A 92 -13.61 2.97 8.97
CA ASP A 92 -12.51 3.76 8.43
C ASP A 92 -11.70 2.95 7.42
N LEU A 93 -11.83 3.29 6.13
CA LEU A 93 -10.96 2.78 5.08
C LEU A 93 -9.75 3.69 4.92
N SER A 94 -8.60 3.11 4.55
CA SER A 94 -7.43 3.90 4.18
C SER A 94 -7.53 4.37 2.72
N LEU A 95 -6.75 5.38 2.35
CA LEU A 95 -6.64 5.82 0.95
C LEU A 95 -6.10 4.73 0.01
N ALA A 96 -5.48 3.67 0.54
CA ALA A 96 -5.07 2.54 -0.27
C ALA A 96 -6.28 1.75 -0.83
N ALA A 97 -7.48 1.95 -0.30
CA ALA A 97 -8.69 1.32 -0.84
C ALA A 97 -8.92 1.72 -2.32
N GLY A 98 -8.66 2.99 -2.68
CA GLY A 98 -8.81 3.45 -4.05
C GLY A 98 -7.78 2.89 -5.05
N THR A 99 -6.81 2.10 -4.58
CA THR A 99 -5.86 1.38 -5.42
C THR A 99 -6.07 -0.14 -5.41
N VAL A 100 -7.11 -0.63 -4.72
CA VAL A 100 -7.52 -2.03 -4.67
C VAL A 100 -8.82 -2.16 -5.46
N ASN A 101 -8.83 -3.00 -6.50
CA ASN A 101 -9.95 -3.07 -7.45
C ASN A 101 -10.57 -4.47 -7.58
N LYS A 102 -10.02 -5.47 -6.91
CA LYS A 102 -10.45 -6.87 -7.00
C LYS A 102 -10.24 -7.57 -5.67
N ILE A 103 -11.12 -8.53 -5.39
CA ILE A 103 -10.96 -9.52 -4.34
C ILE A 103 -10.22 -10.71 -4.95
N ILE A 104 -9.01 -10.97 -4.50
CA ILE A 104 -8.11 -12.03 -5.00
C ILE A 104 -7.53 -12.83 -3.84
N SER A 105 -6.85 -13.94 -4.10
CA SER A 105 -6.14 -14.65 -3.02
C SER A 105 -4.94 -13.84 -2.54
N ALA A 106 -4.50 -14.08 -1.30
CA ALA A 106 -3.30 -13.46 -0.75
C ALA A 106 -2.04 -13.82 -1.56
N ASP A 107 -1.97 -15.07 -2.03
CA ASP A 107 -0.89 -15.53 -2.91
C ASP A 107 -0.89 -14.76 -4.25
N GLU A 108 -2.06 -14.64 -4.89
CA GLU A 108 -2.20 -13.89 -6.14
C GLU A 108 -1.85 -12.41 -5.96
N LEU A 109 -2.23 -11.80 -4.82
CA LEU A 109 -1.88 -10.43 -4.48
C LEU A 109 -0.36 -10.24 -4.43
N VAL A 110 0.34 -11.11 -3.70
CA VAL A 110 1.80 -11.04 -3.56
C VAL A 110 2.49 -11.25 -4.91
N ASN A 111 2.07 -12.26 -5.66
CA ASN A 111 2.62 -12.55 -6.99
C ASN A 111 2.39 -11.39 -7.96
N ASN A 112 1.21 -10.75 -7.95
CA ASN A 112 0.92 -9.59 -8.79
C ASN A 112 1.82 -8.39 -8.45
N ILE A 113 2.05 -8.14 -7.15
CA ILE A 113 2.93 -7.06 -6.68
C ILE A 113 4.37 -7.29 -7.17
N ILE A 114 4.90 -8.51 -6.99
CA ILE A 114 6.27 -8.87 -7.40
C ILE A 114 6.41 -8.77 -8.92
N ASN A 115 5.49 -9.39 -9.68
CA ASN A 115 5.53 -9.39 -11.14
C ASN A 115 5.41 -7.97 -11.73
N GLU A 116 4.58 -7.11 -11.14
CA GLU A 116 4.49 -5.72 -11.57
C GLU A 116 5.81 -4.97 -11.32
N ALA A 117 6.42 -5.14 -10.14
CA ALA A 117 7.70 -4.51 -9.81
C ALA A 117 8.83 -4.97 -10.75
N GLU A 118 8.94 -6.27 -11.01
CA GLU A 118 9.91 -6.81 -11.97
C GLU A 118 9.71 -6.24 -13.38
N LYS A 119 8.45 -6.17 -13.84
CA LYS A 119 8.13 -5.62 -15.15
C LYS A 119 8.56 -4.16 -15.26
N ILE A 120 8.37 -3.37 -14.21
CA ILE A 120 8.81 -1.97 -14.16
C ILE A 120 10.34 -1.88 -14.26
N LEU A 121 11.06 -2.70 -13.49
CA LEU A 121 12.53 -2.74 -13.53
C LEU A 121 13.06 -3.13 -14.91
N LYS A 122 12.49 -4.18 -15.53
CA LYS A 122 12.84 -4.61 -16.89
C LYS A 122 12.62 -3.48 -17.91
N ASN A 123 11.51 -2.76 -17.81
CA ASN A 123 11.21 -1.61 -18.67
C ASN A 123 12.17 -0.43 -18.47
N LEU A 124 12.76 -0.28 -17.28
CA LEU A 124 13.77 0.72 -16.97
C LEU A 124 15.19 0.30 -17.42
N GLY A 125 15.34 -0.88 -18.03
CA GLY A 125 16.61 -1.36 -18.56
C GLY A 125 17.45 -2.16 -17.56
N PHE A 126 16.90 -2.55 -16.41
CA PHE A 126 17.54 -3.48 -15.49
C PHE A 126 17.41 -4.91 -16.07
N GLN A 127 18.55 -5.53 -16.44
CA GLN A 127 18.59 -6.77 -17.20
C GLN A 127 18.94 -8.04 -16.39
N GLU A 128 19.26 -7.91 -15.11
CA GLU A 128 19.59 -9.05 -14.22
C GLU A 128 18.56 -9.22 -13.09
N ASP A 129 18.59 -10.39 -12.44
CA ASP A 129 17.91 -10.72 -11.18
C ASP A 129 18.50 -9.90 -10.00
N ILE A 130 18.47 -8.57 -10.12
CA ILE A 130 19.16 -7.62 -9.23
C ILE A 130 18.53 -7.62 -7.83
N ILE A 131 17.31 -8.13 -7.69
CA ILE A 131 16.58 -8.12 -6.41
C ILE A 131 16.05 -9.53 -6.13
N ASN A 132 16.73 -10.25 -5.24
CA ASN A 132 16.20 -11.47 -4.67
C ASN A 132 15.18 -11.12 -3.57
N PHE A 133 13.89 -11.13 -3.92
CA PHE A 133 12.81 -10.87 -2.97
C PHE A 133 12.56 -12.04 -1.99
N ILE A 134 13.30 -13.15 -2.12
CA ILE A 134 13.13 -14.41 -1.37
C ILE A 134 14.40 -14.76 -0.56
N GLN A 135 15.20 -13.76 -0.15
CA GLN A 135 16.32 -14.00 0.77
C GLN A 135 15.85 -14.32 2.19
#